data_AF-A0A1X0NF57-F1
#
_entry.id   AF-A0A1X0NF57-F1
#
_cell.length_a   1.000
_cell.length_b   1.000
_cell.length_c   1.000
_cell.angle_alpha   90.00
_cell.angle_beta   90.00
_cell.angle_gamma   90.00
#
_symmetry.space_group_name_H-M   'P 1'
#
loop_
_entity.id
_entity.type
_entity.pdbx_description
1 polymer ?
#
loop_
_entity_poly.entity_id
_entity_poly.type
_entity_poly.pdbx_seq_one_letter_code
_entity_poly.pdbx_strand_id
1 'polypeptide(L)'
;MMMMMHRVMCLLAVVFCCVGLAHAASGGTSPLFKEAQEKFKETLRLKKECEKVATSTEDAAHKAQRFAHDTEINLVTIAADPKEVEKRKSEGRKFIDNTTQAAAEARKVADKTTESAEETFGKATHGLLPGNAEAALKAVEDADKAVRAANTAIENAELHAKRVEEVINQLDAAVAAAKKKEEEKQLESQQHPQTKETSLGEQQGHTEGNKTEETHEKQKEKQKQHYRSTFTINIHGDNLDALLNGAANNSGMA
;
A
#
# COMPACT_ATOMS: atom_id res chain seq x y z
N MET A 1 6.78 18.86 -90.69
CA MET A 1 6.63 19.75 -89.52
C MET A 1 6.08 19.05 -88.24
N MET A 2 6.04 17.72 -88.15
CA MET A 2 5.59 16.99 -86.92
C MET A 2 6.71 16.55 -85.96
N MET A 3 7.99 16.60 -86.38
CA MET A 3 9.12 16.16 -85.56
C MET A 3 9.70 17.24 -84.61
N MET A 4 9.32 18.52 -84.77
CA MET A 4 9.76 19.59 -83.85
C MET A 4 8.90 19.70 -82.58
N MET A 5 7.61 19.36 -82.64
CA MET A 5 6.69 19.43 -81.49
C MET A 5 6.99 18.39 -80.40
N HIS A 6 7.51 17.20 -80.78
CA HIS A 6 7.84 16.14 -79.82
C HIS A 6 9.00 16.50 -78.89
N ARG A 7 10.02 17.22 -79.40
CA ARG A 7 11.18 17.60 -78.58
C ARG A 7 10.83 18.65 -77.54
N VAL A 8 9.89 19.55 -77.84
CA VAL A 8 9.43 20.60 -76.91
C VAL A 8 8.55 20.02 -75.80
N MET A 9 7.69 19.05 -76.13
CA MET A 9 6.85 18.35 -75.13
C MET A 9 7.67 17.49 -74.15
N CYS A 10 8.71 16.78 -74.60
CA CYS A 10 9.57 16.02 -73.70
C CYS A 10 10.34 16.90 -72.71
N LEU A 11 10.79 18.09 -73.13
CA LEU A 11 11.47 19.03 -72.24
C LEU A 11 10.51 19.64 -71.21
N LEU A 12 9.26 19.95 -71.59
CA LEU A 12 8.24 20.42 -70.65
C LEU A 12 7.85 19.36 -69.61
N ALA A 13 7.79 18.08 -69.98
CA ALA A 13 7.52 16.98 -69.05
C ALA A 13 8.65 16.80 -68.02
N VAL A 14 9.92 16.93 -68.43
CA VAL A 14 11.06 16.89 -67.51
C VAL A 14 11.05 18.10 -66.57
N VAL A 15 10.73 19.31 -67.07
CA VAL A 15 10.62 20.50 -66.21
C VAL A 15 9.45 20.37 -65.22
N PHE A 16 8.28 19.89 -65.63
CA PHE A 16 7.16 19.63 -64.70
C PHE A 16 7.49 18.52 -63.69
N CYS A 17 8.25 17.50 -64.08
CA CYS A 17 8.74 16.46 -63.18
C CYS A 17 9.73 17.02 -62.14
N CYS A 18 10.63 17.92 -62.56
CA CYS A 18 11.61 18.56 -61.67
C CYS A 18 10.96 19.60 -60.73
N VAL A 19 9.95 20.35 -61.17
CA VAL A 19 9.23 21.30 -60.30
C VAL A 19 8.26 20.58 -59.34
N GLY A 20 7.73 19.42 -59.73
CA GLY A 20 6.91 18.56 -58.86
C GLY A 20 7.70 17.87 -57.74
N LEU A 21 8.95 17.48 -57.98
CA LEU A 21 9.80 16.85 -56.96
C LEU A 21 10.33 17.83 -55.90
N ALA A 22 10.43 19.12 -56.21
CA ALA A 22 10.94 20.13 -55.28
C ALA A 22 9.95 20.49 -54.15
N HIS A 23 8.63 20.30 -54.35
CA HIS A 23 7.61 20.55 -53.32
C HIS A 23 7.36 19.34 -52.39
N ALA A 24 7.84 18.15 -52.73
CA ALA A 24 7.74 16.96 -51.85
C ALA A 24 8.83 16.93 -50.76
N ALA A 25 9.91 17.69 -50.93
CA ALA A 25 11.04 17.74 -49.99
C ALA A 25 10.91 18.84 -48.93
N SER A 26 9.94 19.76 -49.04
CA SER A 26 9.63 20.73 -47.98
C SER A 26 8.64 20.16 -46.95
N GLY A 27 8.67 18.84 -46.73
CA GLY A 27 7.90 18.11 -45.73
C GLY A 27 8.31 18.49 -44.31
N GLY A 28 8.16 19.77 -43.96
CA GLY A 28 8.27 20.25 -42.60
C GLY A 28 7.24 19.50 -41.77
N THR A 29 7.70 18.76 -40.77
CA THR A 29 6.84 18.17 -39.76
C THR A 29 5.93 19.26 -39.23
N SER A 30 4.62 19.10 -39.43
CA SER A 30 3.62 20.07 -38.96
C SER A 30 3.89 20.39 -37.49
N PRO A 31 3.82 21.67 -37.06
CA PRO A 31 3.95 22.04 -35.65
C PRO A 31 3.08 21.18 -34.73
N LEU A 32 1.88 20.79 -35.20
CA LEU A 32 0.96 19.90 -34.49
C LEU A 32 1.53 18.50 -34.26
N PHE A 33 2.27 17.95 -35.23
CA PHE A 33 2.90 16.65 -35.09
C PHE A 33 3.99 16.68 -34.02
N LYS A 34 4.82 17.73 -34.02
CA LYS A 34 5.88 17.90 -33.00
C LYS A 34 5.28 18.06 -31.61
N GLU A 35 4.22 18.86 -31.48
CA GLU A 35 3.54 19.06 -30.21
C GLU A 35 2.91 17.76 -29.67
N ALA A 36 2.24 16.99 -30.55
CA ALA A 36 1.68 15.69 -30.19
C ALA A 36 2.78 14.69 -29.77
N GLN A 37 3.91 14.67 -30.47
CA GLN A 37 5.03 13.80 -30.14
C GLN A 37 5.67 14.16 -28.79
N GLU A 38 5.83 15.44 -28.47
CA GLU A 38 6.37 15.88 -27.18
C GLU A 38 5.41 15.54 -26.04
N LYS A 39 4.10 15.73 -26.22
CA LYS A 39 3.10 15.35 -25.21
C LYS A 39 3.04 13.84 -24.97
N PHE A 40 3.16 13.05 -26.03
CA PHE A 40 3.29 11.60 -25.91
C PHE A 40 4.48 11.18 -25.03
N LYS A 41 5.66 11.79 -25.24
CA LYS A 41 6.86 11.52 -24.42
C LYS A 41 6.66 11.97 -22.97
N GLU A 42 6.02 13.13 -22.77
CA GLU A 42 5.70 13.65 -21.44
C GLU A 42 4.79 12.69 -20.67
N THR A 43 3.72 12.20 -21.29
CA THR A 43 2.80 11.21 -20.70
C THR A 43 3.51 9.91 -20.34
N LEU A 44 4.41 9.40 -21.20
CA LEU A 44 5.21 8.22 -20.88
C LEU A 44 6.16 8.44 -19.69
N ARG A 45 6.72 9.64 -19.55
CA ARG A 45 7.57 10.00 -18.42
C ARG A 45 6.75 10.08 -17.14
N LEU A 46 5.61 10.76 -17.18
CA LEU A 46 4.70 10.94 -16.05
C LEU A 46 4.08 9.62 -15.59
N LYS A 47 3.71 8.72 -16.50
CA LYS A 47 3.30 7.35 -16.18
C LYS A 47 4.31 6.66 -15.26
N LYS A 48 5.59 6.64 -15.64
CA LYS A 48 6.66 5.99 -14.86
C LYS A 48 6.85 6.65 -13.50
N GLU A 49 6.73 7.97 -13.45
CA GLU A 49 6.78 8.73 -12.20
C GLU A 49 5.60 8.36 -11.28
N CYS A 50 4.40 8.26 -11.85
CA CYS A 50 3.16 7.85 -11.18
C CYS A 50 3.28 6.42 -10.61
N GLU A 51 3.79 5.47 -11.38
CA GLU A 51 4.07 4.10 -10.91
C GLU A 51 5.06 4.09 -9.73
N LYS A 52 6.13 4.89 -9.81
CA LYS A 52 7.14 4.98 -8.75
C LYS A 52 6.56 5.54 -7.46
N VAL A 53 5.80 6.64 -7.53
CA VAL A 53 5.19 7.23 -6.33
C VAL A 53 4.08 6.35 -5.77
N ALA A 54 3.32 5.63 -6.60
CA ALA A 54 2.35 4.65 -6.16
C ALA A 54 3.01 3.55 -5.31
N THR A 55 4.10 2.93 -5.80
CA THR A 55 4.86 1.91 -5.05
C THR A 55 5.41 2.46 -3.74
N SER A 56 6.00 3.66 -3.76
CA SER A 56 6.53 4.29 -2.54
C SER A 56 5.45 4.59 -1.51
N THR A 57 4.25 4.97 -1.97
CA THR A 57 3.09 5.28 -1.12
C THR A 57 2.54 4.01 -0.49
N GLU A 58 2.40 2.94 -1.27
CA GLU A 58 1.98 1.63 -0.79
C GLU A 58 2.95 1.06 0.25
N ASP A 59 4.26 1.19 0.03
CA ASP A 59 5.28 0.79 1.00
C ASP A 59 5.18 1.56 2.33
N ALA A 60 4.89 2.86 2.28
CA ALA A 60 4.65 3.68 3.46
C ALA A 60 3.37 3.23 4.19
N ALA A 61 2.29 2.99 3.45
CA ALA A 61 1.02 2.49 3.95
C ALA A 61 1.21 1.14 4.69
N HIS A 62 1.89 0.16 4.09
CA HIS A 62 2.16 -1.13 4.72
C HIS A 62 3.01 -1.03 5.99
N LYS A 63 3.98 -0.10 6.03
CA LYS A 63 4.77 0.13 7.25
C LYS A 63 3.91 0.71 8.37
N ALA A 64 3.04 1.68 8.06
CA ALA A 64 2.08 2.24 9.01
C ALA A 64 1.09 1.17 9.52
N GLN A 65 0.58 0.32 8.62
CA GLN A 65 -0.30 -0.79 8.98
C GLN A 65 0.36 -1.76 9.96
N ARG A 66 1.60 -2.18 9.69
CA ARG A 66 2.36 -3.06 10.59
C ARG A 66 2.58 -2.41 11.95
N PHE A 67 2.98 -1.14 11.98
CA PHE A 67 3.15 -0.40 13.22
C PHE A 67 1.85 -0.36 14.06
N ALA A 68 0.72 -0.04 13.43
CA ALA A 68 -0.57 0.00 14.10
C ALA A 68 -0.94 -1.38 14.68
N HIS A 69 -0.79 -2.44 13.88
CA HIS A 69 -1.10 -3.80 14.29
C HIS A 69 -0.21 -4.28 15.45
N ASP A 70 1.10 -4.06 15.37
CA ASP A 70 2.05 -4.45 16.41
C ASP A 70 1.79 -3.71 17.72
N THR A 71 1.38 -2.44 17.63
CA THR A 71 1.05 -1.63 18.81
C THR A 71 -0.28 -2.05 19.42
N GLU A 72 -1.27 -2.41 18.60
CA GLU A 72 -2.57 -2.94 19.04
C GLU A 72 -2.41 -4.27 19.80
N ILE A 73 -1.62 -5.21 19.28
CA ILE A 73 -1.35 -6.50 19.94
C ILE A 73 -0.67 -6.30 21.30
N ASN A 74 0.23 -5.33 21.40
CA ASN A 74 1.04 -5.11 22.60
C ASN A 74 0.50 -3.98 23.49
N LEU A 75 -0.73 -3.53 23.28
CA LEU A 75 -1.28 -2.31 23.88
C LEU A 75 -1.14 -2.27 25.41
N VAL A 76 -1.54 -3.35 26.09
CA VAL A 76 -1.49 -3.46 27.56
C VAL A 76 -0.04 -3.47 28.07
N THR A 77 0.84 -4.22 27.40
CA THR A 77 2.25 -4.31 27.76
C THR A 77 2.95 -2.97 27.60
N ILE A 78 2.70 -2.27 26.48
CA ILE A 78 3.26 -0.94 26.21
C ILE A 78 2.72 0.06 27.24
N ALA A 79 1.41 0.05 27.52
CA ALA A 79 0.79 0.98 28.48
C ALA A 79 1.33 0.89 29.91
N ALA A 80 1.95 -0.24 30.28
CA ALA A 80 2.60 -0.43 31.57
C ALA A 80 4.02 0.18 31.66
N ASP A 81 4.64 0.56 30.53
CA ASP A 81 5.96 1.19 30.49
C ASP A 81 5.88 2.61 29.89
N PRO A 82 5.94 3.67 30.71
CA PRO A 82 5.87 5.05 30.23
C PRO A 82 6.93 5.41 29.17
N LYS A 83 8.12 4.79 29.20
CA LYS A 83 9.17 5.06 28.21
C LYS A 83 8.82 4.47 26.86
N GLU A 84 8.28 3.25 26.83
CA GLU A 84 7.85 2.61 25.59
C GLU A 84 6.59 3.31 25.03
N VAL A 85 5.69 3.81 25.89
CA VAL A 85 4.56 4.66 25.46
C VAL A 85 5.04 5.86 24.67
N GLU A 86 5.91 6.69 25.24
CA GLU A 86 6.39 7.91 24.57
C GLU A 86 7.14 7.60 23.28
N LYS A 87 7.95 6.53 23.29
CA LYS A 87 8.63 6.05 22.09
C LYS A 87 7.65 5.67 20.98
N ARG A 88 6.63 4.87 21.30
CA ARG A 88 5.59 4.43 20.34
C ARG A 88 4.78 5.60 19.81
N LYS A 89 4.40 6.56 20.66
CA LYS A 89 3.69 7.77 20.20
C LYS A 89 4.54 8.60 19.24
N SER A 90 5.83 8.76 19.53
CA SER A 90 6.78 9.46 18.64
C SER A 90 6.96 8.73 17.31
N GLU A 91 7.16 7.41 17.33
CA GLU A 91 7.27 6.59 16.12
C GLU A 91 5.99 6.61 15.29
N GLY A 92 4.82 6.52 15.94
CA GLY A 92 3.53 6.56 15.26
C GLY A 92 3.27 7.90 14.58
N ARG A 93 3.64 9.04 15.20
CA ARG A 93 3.59 10.35 14.53
C ARG A 93 4.46 10.41 13.27
N LYS A 94 5.66 9.82 13.31
CA LYS A 94 6.52 9.73 12.12
C LYS A 94 5.88 8.89 11.01
N PHE A 95 5.16 7.81 11.35
CA PHE A 95 4.42 7.03 10.36
C PHE A 95 3.25 7.82 9.76
N ILE A 96 2.51 8.57 10.57
CA ILE A 96 1.44 9.45 10.08
C ILE A 96 2.03 10.47 9.09
N ASP A 97 3.06 11.22 9.51
CA ASP A 97 3.68 12.27 8.69
C ASP A 97 4.22 11.72 7.36
N ASN A 98 5.00 10.63 7.42
CA ASN A 98 5.59 10.03 6.22
C ASN A 98 4.52 9.52 5.24
N THR A 99 3.48 8.87 5.76
CA THR A 99 2.42 8.29 4.93
C THR A 99 1.53 9.37 4.33
N THR A 100 1.21 10.43 5.09
CA THR A 100 0.49 11.60 4.58
C THR A 100 1.30 12.37 3.54
N GLN A 101 2.61 12.53 3.74
CA GLN A 101 3.47 13.16 2.74
C GLN A 101 3.53 12.34 1.44
N ALA A 102 3.72 11.01 1.55
CA ALA A 102 3.75 10.13 0.38
C ALA A 102 2.43 10.19 -0.42
N ALA A 103 1.29 10.17 0.28
CA ALA A 103 -0.02 10.33 -0.33
C ALA A 103 -0.18 11.68 -1.07
N ALA A 104 0.29 12.78 -0.47
CA ALA A 104 0.23 14.10 -1.10
C ALA A 104 1.12 14.20 -2.36
N GLU A 105 2.32 13.61 -2.33
CA GLU A 105 3.21 13.54 -3.49
C GLU A 105 2.61 12.67 -4.61
N ALA A 106 2.06 11.51 -4.27
CA ALA A 106 1.38 10.65 -5.24
C ALA A 106 0.19 11.35 -5.89
N ARG A 107 -0.62 12.08 -5.11
CA ARG A 107 -1.77 12.84 -5.64
C ARG A 107 -1.32 13.87 -6.67
N LYS A 108 -0.28 14.65 -6.35
CA LYS A 108 0.27 15.67 -7.26
C LYS A 108 0.76 15.08 -8.58
N VAL A 109 1.41 13.92 -8.55
CA VAL A 109 1.90 13.25 -9.77
C VAL A 109 0.75 12.63 -10.55
N ALA A 110 -0.24 12.04 -9.86
CA ALA A 110 -1.43 11.50 -10.48
C ALA A 110 -2.22 12.59 -11.24
N ASP A 111 -2.48 13.75 -10.60
CA ASP A 111 -3.17 14.88 -11.21
C ASP A 111 -2.48 15.36 -12.50
N LYS A 112 -1.15 15.53 -12.45
CA LYS A 112 -0.34 15.90 -13.62
C LYS A 112 -0.36 14.84 -14.72
N THR A 113 -0.38 13.57 -14.32
CA THR A 113 -0.42 12.44 -15.26
C THR A 113 -1.75 12.42 -16.00
N THR A 114 -2.87 12.66 -15.29
CA THR A 114 -4.20 12.80 -15.87
C THR A 114 -4.25 13.97 -16.87
N GLU A 115 -3.80 15.16 -16.47
CA GLU A 115 -3.78 16.34 -17.36
C GLU A 115 -2.97 16.07 -18.65
N SER A 116 -1.78 15.49 -18.50
CA SER A 116 -0.93 15.13 -19.65
C SER A 116 -1.58 14.07 -20.55
N ALA A 117 -2.26 13.09 -19.97
CA ALA A 117 -2.97 12.04 -20.70
C ALA A 117 -4.14 12.63 -21.52
N GLU A 118 -4.92 13.53 -20.94
CA GLU A 118 -6.01 14.24 -21.64
C GLU A 118 -5.50 15.08 -22.81
N GLU A 119 -4.42 15.86 -22.61
CA GLU A 119 -3.79 16.63 -23.69
C GLU A 119 -3.23 15.73 -24.79
N THR A 120 -2.63 14.60 -24.41
CA THR A 120 -2.07 13.63 -25.35
C THR A 120 -3.17 13.00 -26.19
N PHE A 121 -4.30 12.65 -25.57
CA PHE A 121 -5.47 12.13 -26.27
C PHE A 121 -5.96 13.12 -27.33
N GLY A 122 -6.24 14.36 -26.94
CA GLY A 122 -6.74 15.39 -27.86
C GLY A 122 -5.79 15.65 -29.04
N LYS A 123 -4.49 15.72 -28.77
CA LYS A 123 -3.47 15.95 -29.81
C LYS A 123 -3.25 14.73 -30.70
N ALA A 124 -3.34 13.51 -30.16
CA ALA A 124 -3.20 12.29 -30.94
C ALA A 124 -4.34 12.13 -31.96
N THR A 125 -5.57 12.48 -31.59
CA THR A 125 -6.73 12.38 -32.49
C THR A 125 -6.66 13.35 -33.68
N HIS A 126 -5.99 14.49 -33.53
CA HIS A 126 -5.95 15.55 -34.56
C HIS A 126 -4.60 15.72 -35.27
N GLY A 127 -3.49 15.35 -34.65
CA GLY A 127 -2.14 15.70 -35.11
C GLY A 127 -1.25 14.53 -35.56
N LEU A 128 -1.65 13.28 -35.31
CA LEU A 128 -0.82 12.10 -35.60
C LEU A 128 -1.37 11.25 -36.74
N LEU A 129 -0.45 10.65 -37.50
CA LEU A 129 -0.77 9.59 -38.46
C LEU A 129 -1.33 8.36 -37.71
N PRO A 130 -2.18 7.53 -38.34
CA PRO A 130 -2.91 6.45 -37.66
C PRO A 130 -2.06 5.54 -36.76
N GLY A 131 -0.88 5.09 -37.24
CA GLY A 131 0.00 4.23 -36.43
C GLY A 131 0.64 4.92 -35.21
N ASN A 132 0.91 6.22 -35.30
CA ASN A 132 1.42 6.99 -34.17
C ASN A 132 0.30 7.37 -33.19
N ALA A 133 -0.92 7.58 -33.70
CA ALA A 133 -2.09 7.83 -32.87
C ALA A 133 -2.41 6.62 -31.98
N GLU A 134 -2.36 5.39 -32.51
CA GLU A 134 -2.58 4.17 -31.72
C GLU A 134 -1.60 4.03 -30.56
N ALA A 135 -0.30 4.24 -30.81
CA ALA A 135 0.71 4.21 -29.76
C ALA A 135 0.46 5.27 -28.68
N ALA A 136 0.03 6.47 -29.08
CA ALA A 136 -0.30 7.55 -28.15
C ALA A 136 -1.52 7.22 -27.29
N LEU A 137 -2.58 6.67 -27.89
CA LEU A 137 -3.79 6.23 -27.18
C LEU A 137 -3.48 5.11 -26.17
N LYS A 138 -2.61 4.18 -26.55
CA LYS A 138 -2.15 3.13 -25.61
C LYS A 138 -1.37 3.72 -24.43
N ALA A 139 -0.54 4.74 -24.66
CA ALA A 139 0.16 5.42 -23.57
C ALA A 139 -0.78 6.18 -22.63
N VAL A 140 -1.88 6.74 -23.16
CA VAL A 140 -2.95 7.35 -22.35
C VAL A 140 -3.62 6.28 -21.46
N GLU A 141 -4.02 5.14 -22.03
CA GLU A 141 -4.63 4.04 -21.26
C GLU A 141 -3.71 3.51 -20.15
N ASP A 142 -2.42 3.36 -20.47
CA ASP A 142 -1.41 2.95 -19.52
C ASP A 142 -1.18 4.00 -18.41
N ALA A 143 -1.23 5.29 -18.74
CA ALA A 143 -1.14 6.38 -17.78
C ALA A 143 -2.36 6.38 -16.84
N ASP A 144 -3.57 6.16 -17.37
CA ASP A 144 -4.79 6.04 -16.57
C ASP A 144 -4.73 4.87 -15.58
N LYS A 145 -4.19 3.72 -16.02
CA LYS A 145 -3.95 2.57 -15.12
C LYS A 145 -2.98 2.94 -14.00
N ALA A 146 -1.90 3.66 -14.30
CA ALA A 146 -0.94 4.12 -13.30
C ALA A 146 -1.57 5.12 -12.32
N VAL A 147 -2.41 6.04 -12.79
CA VAL A 147 -3.18 6.98 -11.95
C VAL A 147 -4.12 6.22 -11.01
N ARG A 148 -4.87 5.22 -11.51
CA ARG A 148 -5.74 4.40 -10.66
C ARG A 148 -4.96 3.67 -9.57
N ALA A 149 -3.82 3.09 -9.91
CA ALA A 149 -2.95 2.43 -8.93
C ALA A 149 -2.42 3.43 -7.87
N ALA A 150 -2.03 4.65 -8.28
CA ALA A 150 -1.63 5.70 -7.35
C ALA A 150 -2.78 6.11 -6.43
N ASN A 151 -4.01 6.26 -6.94
CA ASN A 151 -5.18 6.59 -6.13
C ASN A 151 -5.50 5.51 -5.11
N THR A 152 -5.43 4.23 -5.48
CA THR A 152 -5.56 3.13 -4.51
C THR A 152 -4.48 3.19 -3.42
N ALA A 153 -3.22 3.44 -3.80
CA ALA A 153 -2.14 3.58 -2.82
C ALA A 153 -2.35 4.79 -1.87
N ILE A 154 -2.86 5.90 -2.39
CA ILE A 154 -3.23 7.09 -1.60
C ILE A 154 -4.32 6.75 -0.57
N GLU A 155 -5.38 6.06 -0.99
CA GLU A 155 -6.47 5.64 -0.08
C GLU A 155 -5.94 4.70 1.02
N ASN A 156 -5.09 3.74 0.66
CA ASN A 156 -4.44 2.84 1.63
C ASN A 156 -3.55 3.62 2.62
N ALA A 157 -2.76 4.56 2.13
CA ALA A 157 -1.91 5.41 2.94
C ALA A 157 -2.74 6.23 3.94
N GLU A 158 -3.80 6.89 3.49
CA GLU A 158 -4.68 7.67 4.35
C GLU A 158 -5.40 6.81 5.40
N LEU A 159 -5.88 5.62 5.00
CA LEU A 159 -6.50 4.65 5.90
C LEU A 159 -5.53 4.20 7.00
N HIS A 160 -4.30 3.84 6.62
CA HIS A 160 -3.32 3.33 7.56
C HIS A 160 -2.74 4.42 8.46
N ALA A 161 -2.61 5.66 7.99
CA ALA A 161 -2.30 6.81 8.85
C ALA A 161 -3.38 7.01 9.94
N LYS A 162 -4.67 6.97 9.57
CA LYS A 162 -5.79 7.05 10.54
C LYS A 162 -5.74 5.92 11.56
N ARG A 163 -5.45 4.69 11.13
CA ARG A 163 -5.33 3.56 12.05
C ARG A 163 -4.17 3.72 13.04
N VAL A 164 -3.04 4.31 12.61
CA VAL A 164 -1.94 4.65 13.53
C VAL A 164 -2.39 5.67 14.57
N GLU A 165 -3.13 6.69 14.15
CA GLU A 165 -3.71 7.70 15.06
C GLU A 165 -4.68 7.08 16.07
N GLU A 166 -5.59 6.20 15.61
CA GLU A 166 -6.52 5.47 16.46
C GLU A 166 -5.80 4.64 17.52
N VAL A 167 -4.75 3.90 17.15
CA VAL A 167 -4.00 3.07 18.10
C VAL A 167 -3.20 3.92 19.09
N ILE A 168 -2.69 5.09 18.69
CA ILE A 168 -2.09 6.06 19.63
C ILE A 168 -3.13 6.52 20.67
N ASN A 169 -4.35 6.81 20.24
CA ASN A 169 -5.43 7.24 21.16
C ASN A 169 -5.85 6.11 22.10
N GLN A 170 -5.91 4.87 21.62
CA GLN A 170 -6.14 3.69 22.45
C GLN A 170 -5.03 3.50 23.48
N LEU A 171 -3.78 3.79 23.12
CA LEU A 171 -2.65 3.70 24.03
C LEU A 171 -2.78 4.71 25.18
N ASP A 172 -3.23 5.93 24.89
CA ASP A 172 -3.53 6.93 25.92
C ASP A 172 -4.64 6.50 26.87
N ALA A 173 -5.71 5.90 26.32
CA ALA A 173 -6.79 5.34 27.13
C ALA A 173 -6.30 4.19 28.02
N ALA A 174 -5.45 3.31 27.49
CA ALA A 174 -4.87 2.18 28.22
C ALA A 174 -3.95 2.66 29.36
N VAL A 175 -3.13 3.69 29.13
CA VAL A 175 -2.29 4.31 30.16
C VAL A 175 -3.15 4.93 31.27
N ALA A 176 -4.22 5.64 30.92
CA ALA A 176 -5.15 6.21 31.90
C ALA A 176 -5.85 5.12 32.74
N ALA A 177 -6.27 4.03 32.11
CA ALA A 177 -6.86 2.88 32.80
C ALA A 177 -5.86 2.16 33.71
N ALA A 178 -4.59 2.04 33.30
CA ALA A 178 -3.53 1.44 34.11
C ALA A 178 -3.28 2.27 35.38
N LYS A 179 -3.18 3.59 35.26
CA LYS A 179 -3.01 4.51 36.41
C LYS A 179 -4.14 4.40 37.43
N LYS A 180 -5.40 4.42 36.97
CA LYS A 180 -6.56 4.27 37.86
C LYS A 180 -6.53 2.95 38.65
N LYS A 181 -6.15 1.85 37.99
CA LYS A 181 -6.02 0.54 38.65
C LYS A 181 -4.89 0.52 39.69
N GLU A 182 -3.80 1.27 39.49
CA GLU A 182 -2.74 1.40 40.49
C GLU A 182 -3.21 2.22 41.70
N GLU A 183 -3.93 3.31 41.48
CA GLU A 183 -4.50 4.15 42.55
C GLU A 183 -5.51 3.36 43.39
N GLU A 184 -6.41 2.61 42.76
CA GLU A 184 -7.39 1.75 43.45
C GLU A 184 -6.69 0.67 44.32
N LYS A 185 -5.65 0.02 43.81
CA LYS A 185 -4.87 -0.97 44.57
C LYS A 185 -4.13 -0.36 45.76
N GLN A 186 -3.63 0.87 45.63
CA GLN A 186 -2.98 1.57 46.74
C GLN A 186 -4.00 1.90 47.84
N LEU A 187 -5.21 2.35 47.48
CA LEU A 187 -6.30 2.61 48.42
C LEU A 187 -6.76 1.35 49.17
N GLU A 188 -6.92 0.23 48.47
CA GLU A 188 -7.35 -1.04 49.07
C GLU A 188 -6.29 -1.62 50.03
N SER A 189 -5.00 -1.44 49.71
CA SER A 189 -3.90 -1.86 50.59
C SER A 189 -3.79 -1.06 51.89
N GLN A 190 -4.26 0.20 51.91
CA GLN A 190 -4.28 1.04 53.12
C GLN A 190 -5.45 0.73 54.06
N GLN A 191 -6.48 0.01 53.60
CA GLN A 191 -7.70 -0.23 54.37
C GLN A 191 -7.67 -1.49 55.24
N HIS A 192 -6.57 -2.25 55.33
CA HIS A 192 -6.49 -3.39 56.25
C HIS A 192 -6.19 -2.91 57.69
N PRO A 193 -7.18 -2.84 58.60
CA PRO A 193 -6.92 -2.49 59.99
C PRO A 193 -6.30 -3.72 60.62
N GLN A 194 -5.06 -3.62 61.11
CA GLN A 194 -4.55 -4.59 62.06
C GLN A 194 -5.37 -4.47 63.35
N THR A 195 -6.49 -5.18 63.43
CA THR A 195 -7.11 -5.52 64.72
C THR A 195 -6.15 -6.46 65.44
N LYS A 196 -5.22 -5.85 66.19
CA LYS A 196 -4.51 -6.51 67.30
C LYS A 196 -5.56 -6.88 68.34
N GLU A 197 -6.14 -8.06 68.23
CA GLU A 197 -6.70 -8.72 69.40
C GLU A 197 -5.56 -9.39 70.16
N THR A 198 -5.08 -8.68 71.19
CA THR A 198 -4.41 -9.25 72.34
C THR A 198 -5.33 -10.27 73.00
N SER A 199 -5.09 -11.56 72.78
CA SER A 199 -5.61 -12.63 73.63
C SER A 199 -4.44 -13.36 74.28
N LEU A 200 -4.25 -13.04 75.56
CA LEU A 200 -3.47 -13.78 76.53
C LEU A 200 -4.21 -15.10 76.83
N GLY A 201 -3.52 -16.23 76.65
CA GLY A 201 -4.04 -17.53 77.08
C GLY A 201 -3.11 -18.68 76.71
N GLU A 202 -2.17 -18.99 77.61
CA GLU A 202 -1.45 -20.27 77.62
C GLU A 202 -2.43 -21.44 77.71
N GLN A 203 -2.26 -22.48 76.91
CA GLN A 203 -2.23 -23.83 77.48
C GLN A 203 -1.54 -24.87 76.57
N GLN A 204 -0.68 -25.60 77.24
CA GLN A 204 0.21 -26.68 76.86
C GLN A 204 -0.57 -27.99 76.67
N GLY A 205 -0.23 -28.78 75.64
CA GLY A 205 -0.81 -30.11 75.41
C GLY A 205 -0.05 -30.91 74.35
N HIS A 206 0.33 -32.13 74.71
CA HIS A 206 1.30 -33.02 74.07
C HIS A 206 0.81 -33.75 72.79
N THR A 207 1.78 -34.11 71.94
CA THR A 207 1.96 -35.28 71.03
C THR A 207 0.75 -36.12 70.59
N GLU A 208 0.58 -36.35 69.27
CA GLU A 208 0.96 -37.60 68.55
C GLU A 208 0.62 -37.49 67.05
N GLY A 209 1.40 -38.15 66.20
CA GLY A 209 1.47 -37.89 64.75
C GLY A 209 0.44 -38.60 63.87
N ASN A 210 0.44 -38.27 62.59
CA ASN A 210 0.49 -39.26 61.50
C ASN A 210 0.90 -38.62 60.16
N LYS A 211 1.47 -39.47 59.31
CA LYS A 211 1.92 -39.33 57.92
C LYS A 211 0.96 -38.53 57.02
N THR A 212 1.47 -37.98 55.90
CA THR A 212 1.31 -38.54 54.53
C THR A 212 1.84 -37.56 53.46
N GLU A 213 2.75 -38.08 52.63
CA GLU A 213 3.03 -37.85 51.20
C GLU A 213 3.24 -36.46 50.53
N GLU A 214 4.36 -36.42 49.81
CA GLU A 214 4.53 -36.00 48.39
C GLU A 214 4.45 -34.53 47.94
N THR A 215 5.63 -34.06 47.54
CA THR A 215 5.95 -33.57 46.18
C THR A 215 5.33 -32.25 45.73
N HIS A 216 6.09 -31.16 45.85
CA HIS A 216 5.93 -29.93 45.04
C HIS A 216 7.29 -29.30 44.67
N GLU A 217 8.12 -30.05 43.95
CA GLU A 217 9.19 -29.49 43.11
C GLU A 217 9.10 -30.11 41.71
N LYS A 218 8.28 -29.50 40.85
CA LYS A 218 8.38 -29.52 39.37
C LYS A 218 7.13 -28.89 38.74
N GLN A 219 7.05 -27.57 38.74
CA GLN A 219 6.22 -26.82 37.79
C GLN A 219 7.00 -25.61 37.26
N LYS A 220 8.06 -25.87 36.48
CA LYS A 220 8.64 -24.85 35.60
C LYS A 220 9.12 -25.37 34.24
N GLU A 221 8.86 -26.62 33.88
CA GLU A 221 9.39 -27.19 32.65
C GLU A 221 8.40 -28.17 32.01
N LYS A 222 7.33 -27.64 31.40
CA LYS A 222 6.55 -28.27 30.30
C LYS A 222 5.39 -27.36 29.88
N GLN A 223 5.72 -26.23 29.25
CA GLN A 223 4.75 -25.48 28.43
C GLN A 223 5.41 -25.02 27.12
N LYS A 224 6.16 -25.93 26.50
CA LYS A 224 6.45 -25.92 25.06
C LYS A 224 5.82 -27.17 24.48
N GLN A 225 4.51 -27.14 24.28
CA GLN A 225 3.86 -28.08 23.38
C GLN A 225 3.12 -27.29 22.32
N HIS A 226 3.62 -27.47 21.11
CA HIS A 226 3.04 -27.19 19.81
C HIS A 226 1.52 -26.98 19.82
N TYR A 227 1.10 -25.73 19.62
CA TYR A 227 -0.23 -25.42 19.14
C TYR A 227 -0.26 -25.72 17.62
N ARG A 228 -0.37 -27.01 17.26
CA ARG A 228 -0.70 -27.42 15.89
C ARG A 228 -2.22 -27.41 15.80
N SER A 229 -2.78 -26.26 15.44
CA SER A 229 -4.21 -26.14 15.14
C SER A 229 -4.49 -26.92 13.84
N THR A 230 -5.01 -28.14 13.97
CA THR A 230 -5.71 -28.81 12.87
C THR A 230 -7.12 -28.26 12.84
N PHE A 231 -7.34 -27.25 12.01
CA PHE A 231 -8.69 -26.85 11.61
C PHE A 231 -9.26 -27.97 10.71
N THR A 232 -10.21 -28.73 11.24
CA THR A 232 -11.05 -29.61 10.43
C THR A 232 -12.10 -28.73 9.77
N ILE A 233 -11.87 -28.36 8.51
CA ILE A 233 -12.89 -27.70 7.69
C ILE A 233 -13.90 -28.78 7.28
N ASN A 234 -15.07 -28.81 7.94
CA ASN A 234 -16.21 -29.58 7.47
C ASN A 234 -16.77 -28.87 6.21
N ILE A 235 -16.20 -29.20 5.05
CA ILE A 235 -16.77 -28.81 3.76
C ILE A 235 -17.94 -29.78 3.52
N HIS A 236 -19.17 -29.31 3.76
CA HIS A 236 -20.36 -29.97 3.25
C HIS A 236 -20.26 -30.03 1.72
N GLY A 237 -20.31 -31.25 1.19
CA GLY A 237 -19.90 -31.58 -0.16
C GLY A 237 -20.91 -31.21 -1.24
N ASP A 238 -21.02 -29.92 -1.56
CA ASP A 238 -21.78 -29.44 -2.71
C ASP A 238 -21.04 -28.33 -3.49
N ASN A 239 -19.72 -28.46 -3.77
CA ASN A 239 -19.06 -27.73 -4.90
C ASN A 239 -17.55 -28.01 -5.13
N LEU A 240 -17.07 -29.25 -5.01
CA LEU A 240 -15.64 -29.53 -5.30
C LEU A 240 -15.31 -29.67 -6.80
N ASP A 241 -16.29 -29.86 -7.68
CA ASP A 241 -16.07 -30.04 -9.12
C ASP A 241 -15.72 -28.74 -9.87
N ALA A 242 -16.02 -27.57 -9.30
CA ALA A 242 -15.69 -26.28 -9.92
C ALA A 242 -14.22 -25.86 -9.73
N LEU A 243 -13.52 -26.41 -8.72
CA LEU A 243 -12.15 -26.00 -8.38
C LEU A 243 -11.05 -26.83 -9.06
N LEU A 244 -11.37 -28.02 -9.59
CA LEU A 244 -10.38 -28.93 -10.17
C LEU A 244 -10.34 -28.93 -11.71
N ASN A 245 -11.30 -28.32 -12.39
CA ASN A 245 -11.40 -28.35 -13.86
C ASN A 245 -10.87 -27.09 -14.59
N GLY A 246 -10.26 -26.13 -13.87
CA GLY A 246 -9.82 -24.86 -14.46
C GLY A 246 -8.39 -24.85 -15.06
N ALA A 247 -7.62 -25.93 -14.98
CA ALA A 247 -6.18 -25.91 -15.26
C ALA A 247 -5.73 -26.85 -16.39
N ALA A 248 -6.52 -27.00 -17.45
CA ALA A 248 -6.08 -27.74 -18.63
C ALA A 248 -6.69 -27.17 -19.92
N ASN A 249 -6.12 -26.08 -20.44
CA ASN A 249 -5.90 -25.93 -21.88
C ASN A 249 -5.11 -24.65 -22.21
N ASN A 250 -3.89 -24.81 -22.70
CA ASN A 250 -3.39 -24.26 -23.97
C ASN A 250 -1.86 -24.31 -24.00
N SER A 251 -1.32 -25.44 -24.46
CA SER A 251 0.04 -25.51 -25.00
C SER A 251 0.00 -26.25 -26.33
N GLY A 252 0.45 -25.59 -27.40
CA GLY A 252 0.93 -26.27 -28.60
C GLY A 252 0.09 -26.04 -29.86
N MET A 253 0.23 -24.86 -30.47
CA MET A 253 0.17 -24.75 -31.93
C MET A 253 1.43 -25.39 -32.52
N ALA A 254 1.23 -26.28 -33.48
CA ALA A 254 2.13 -26.61 -34.56
C ALA A 254 1.38 -26.33 -35.87
#